data_AF-A0A9N8P6B8-F1
#
_entry.id   AF-A0A9N8P6B8-F1
#
_cell.length_a   1.000
_cell.length_b   1.000
_cell.length_c   1.000
_cell.angle_alpha   90.00
_cell.angle_beta   90.00
_cell.angle_gamma   90.00
#
_symmetry.space_group_name_H-M   'P 1'
#
loop_
_entity.id
_entity.type
_entity.pdbx_description
1 polymer ?
#
loop_
_entity_poly.entity_id
_entity_poly.type
_entity_poly.pdbx_seq_one_letter_code
_entity_poly.pdbx_strand_id
1 'polypeptide(L)'
;MALTADKVLLHGYCWGNALWYGSRGLCRVWDPLMVIGLEKHLKPTDLELYNVRTDGWGLISQAAALAVLSRGYSKGGISRTYSSAFIAVSIFHHITTMFGAWQHYKLDSHYTKAMSIGVWVNAFLTAVGGVVLGGLNNDSIARTKLA
;
A
#
# COMPACT_ATOMS: atom_id res chain seq x y z
N MET A 1 1.92 -23.76 -17.18
CA MET A 1 2.53 -22.49 -17.64
C MET A 1 3.64 -22.15 -16.65
N ALA A 2 4.88 -21.97 -17.11
CA ALA A 2 6.00 -21.65 -16.22
C ALA A 2 5.76 -20.32 -15.45
N LEU A 3 6.18 -20.29 -14.19
CA LEU A 3 6.14 -19.11 -13.33
C LEU A 3 7.25 -18.17 -13.81
N THR A 4 6.90 -17.10 -14.50
CA THR A 4 7.86 -16.09 -14.96
C THR A 4 8.19 -15.15 -13.81
N ALA A 5 9.42 -14.62 -13.77
CA ALA A 5 9.90 -13.79 -12.66
C ALA A 5 8.98 -12.57 -12.38
N ASP A 6 8.46 -11.94 -13.43
CA ASP A 6 7.51 -10.83 -13.32
C ASP A 6 6.21 -11.22 -12.60
N LYS A 7 5.71 -12.45 -12.79
CA LYS A 7 4.49 -12.95 -12.13
C LYS A 7 4.74 -13.19 -10.66
N VAL A 8 5.91 -13.72 -10.31
CA VAL A 8 6.33 -13.89 -8.92
C VAL A 8 6.42 -12.54 -8.23
N LEU A 9 7.08 -11.57 -8.87
CA LEU A 9 7.23 -10.22 -8.35
C LEU A 9 5.88 -9.52 -8.19
N LEU A 10 4.99 -9.62 -9.18
CA LEU A 10 3.66 -9.05 -9.12
C LEU A 10 2.79 -9.70 -8.02
N HIS A 11 2.81 -11.03 -7.88
CA HIS A 11 2.10 -11.71 -6.79
C HIS A 11 2.63 -11.28 -5.42
N GLY A 12 3.95 -11.33 -5.23
CA GLY A 12 4.58 -10.95 -3.98
C GLY A 12 4.23 -9.52 -3.59
N TYR A 13 4.29 -8.60 -4.55
CA TYR A 13 3.91 -7.20 -4.33
C TYR A 13 2.44 -7.06 -3.93
N CYS A 14 1.52 -7.66 -4.69
CA CYS A 14 0.09 -7.54 -4.42
C CYS A 14 -0.29 -8.14 -3.07
N TRP A 15 0.21 -9.34 -2.74
CA TRP A 15 -0.07 -9.98 -1.45
C TRP A 15 0.56 -9.23 -0.28
N GLY A 16 1.82 -8.81 -0.41
CA GLY A 16 2.51 -8.04 0.63
C GLY A 16 1.80 -6.73 0.93
N ASN A 17 1.43 -5.98 -0.12
CA ASN A 17 0.72 -4.71 0.05
C ASN A 17 -0.73 -4.90 0.50
N ALA A 18 -1.42 -5.95 0.04
CA ALA A 18 -2.75 -6.26 0.54
C ALA A 18 -2.74 -6.59 2.04
N LEU A 19 -1.76 -7.36 2.51
CA LEU A 19 -1.57 -7.62 3.93
C LEU A 19 -1.25 -6.35 4.71
N TRP A 20 -0.36 -5.51 4.18
CA TRP A 20 0.05 -4.26 4.80
C TRP A 20 -1.10 -3.26 4.94
N TYR A 21 -1.81 -2.98 3.85
CA TYR A 21 -2.96 -2.07 3.89
C TYR A 21 -4.12 -2.67 4.67
N GLY A 22 -4.37 -3.97 4.55
CA GLY A 22 -5.44 -4.66 5.27
C GLY A 22 -5.24 -4.57 6.78
N SER A 23 -4.05 -4.94 7.28
CA SER A 23 -3.74 -4.83 8.72
C SER A 23 -3.83 -3.38 9.22
N ARG A 24 -3.21 -2.42 8.52
CA ARG A 24 -3.27 -1.00 8.90
C ARG A 24 -4.67 -0.41 8.86
N GLY A 25 -5.48 -0.80 7.87
CA GLY A 25 -6.84 -0.35 7.72
C GLY A 25 -7.75 -0.92 8.80
N LEU A 26 -7.65 -2.22 9.07
CA LEU A 26 -8.41 -2.88 10.15
C LEU A 26 -8.11 -2.27 11.51
N CYS A 27 -6.84 -1.99 11.84
CA CYS A 27 -6.49 -1.31 13.08
C CYS A 27 -7.18 0.06 13.23
N ARG A 28 -7.26 0.84 12.15
CA ARG A 28 -7.90 2.17 12.14
C ARG A 28 -9.42 2.11 12.27
N VAL A 29 -10.05 1.08 11.71
CA VAL A 29 -11.50 0.89 11.81
C VAL A 29 -11.88 0.36 13.19
N TRP A 30 -11.16 -0.65 13.68
CA TRP A 30 -11.44 -1.32 14.96
C TRP A 30 -11.11 -0.44 16.16
N ASP A 31 -9.91 0.16 16.17
CA ASP A 31 -9.43 1.02 17.24
C ASP A 31 -8.75 2.28 16.67
N PRO A 32 -9.53 3.28 16.23
CA PRO A 32 -8.98 4.53 15.72
C PRO A 32 -8.20 5.31 16.78
N LEU A 33 -8.52 5.13 18.07
CA LEU A 33 -7.89 5.86 19.18
C LEU A 33 -6.42 5.46 19.35
N MET A 34 -6.12 4.17 19.20
CA MET A 34 -4.73 3.68 19.19
C MET A 34 -3.89 4.37 18.09
N VAL A 35 -4.51 4.74 16.96
CA VAL A 35 -3.80 5.33 15.80
C VAL A 35 -3.63 6.83 15.93
N ILE A 36 -4.63 7.54 16.47
CA ILE A 36 -4.54 8.98 16.77
C ILE A 36 -3.43 9.24 17.80
N GLY A 37 -3.13 8.24 18.63
CA GLY A 37 -2.17 8.37 19.71
C GLY A 37 -2.83 9.09 20.88
N LEU A 38 -2.54 8.61 22.08
CA LEU A 38 -2.87 9.33 23.31
C LEU A 38 -1.94 10.54 23.42
N GLU A 39 -2.18 11.62 22.67
CA GLU A 39 -1.80 12.92 23.19
C GLU A 39 -2.54 13.09 24.51
N LYS A 40 -1.82 12.95 25.63
CA LYS A 40 -2.38 12.83 26.99
C LYS A 40 -3.22 14.04 27.42
N HIS A 41 -3.32 15.07 26.59
CA HIS A 41 -3.91 16.36 26.92
C HIS A 41 -5.07 16.77 26.00
N LEU A 42 -5.36 16.04 24.92
CA LEU A 42 -6.46 16.36 24.01
C LEU A 42 -7.35 15.15 23.76
N LYS A 43 -8.66 15.32 23.95
CA LYS A 43 -9.64 14.32 23.55
C LYS A 43 -9.77 14.37 22.03
N PRO A 44 -9.64 13.22 21.33
CA PRO A 44 -9.90 13.18 19.89
C PRO A 44 -11.30 13.69 19.58
N THR A 45 -11.39 14.58 18.61
CA THR A 45 -12.65 15.10 18.10
C THR A 45 -13.36 14.05 17.26
N ASP A 46 -14.69 14.15 17.15
CA ASP A 46 -15.48 13.27 16.28
C ASP A 46 -15.01 13.32 14.82
N LEU A 47 -14.51 14.48 14.36
CA LEU A 47 -13.95 14.66 13.03
C LEU A 47 -12.65 13.87 12.83
N GLU A 48 -11.77 13.83 13.83
CA GLU A 48 -10.53 13.04 13.78
C GLU A 48 -10.82 11.55 13.78
N LEU A 49 -11.76 11.10 14.61
CA LEU A 49 -12.22 9.71 14.64
C LEU A 49 -12.84 9.30 13.29
N TYR A 50 -13.65 10.17 12.70
CA TYR A 50 -14.22 9.97 11.36
C TYR A 50 -13.13 9.87 10.29
N ASN A 51 -12.17 10.79 10.29
CA ASN A 51 -11.09 10.80 9.31
C ASN A 51 -10.22 9.55 9.41
N VAL A 52 -9.86 9.11 10.61
CA VAL A 52 -9.06 7.89 10.81
C VAL A 52 -9.81 6.64 10.37
N ARG A 53 -11.10 6.53 10.69
CA ARG A 53 -11.92 5.39 10.21
C ARG A 53 -12.08 5.40 8.70
N THR A 54 -12.29 6.57 8.11
CA THR A 54 -12.42 6.74 6.66
C THR A 54 -11.13 6.37 5.93
N ASP A 55 -9.97 6.82 6.45
CA ASP A 55 -8.65 6.38 5.99
C ASP A 55 -8.52 4.85 6.10
N GLY A 56 -8.96 4.28 7.22
CA GLY A 56 -8.98 2.83 7.44
C GLY A 56 -9.75 2.06 6.37
N TRP A 57 -10.96 2.51 6.02
CA TRP A 57 -11.75 1.92 4.93
C TRP A 57 -11.10 2.09 3.56
N GLY A 58 -10.45 3.23 3.30
CA GLY A 58 -9.67 3.45 2.09
C GLY A 58 -8.52 2.45 1.94
N LEU A 59 -7.80 2.16 3.03
CA LEU A 59 -6.74 1.15 3.05
C LEU A 59 -7.27 -0.27 2.83
N ILE A 60 -8.38 -0.64 3.47
CA ILE A 60 -9.03 -1.96 3.24
C ILE A 60 -9.47 -2.10 1.78
N SER A 61 -9.99 -1.03 1.18
CA SER A 61 -10.40 -1.03 -0.23
C SER A 61 -9.21 -1.22 -1.18
N GLN A 62 -8.08 -0.56 -0.90
CA GLN A 62 -6.83 -0.79 -1.63
C GLN A 62 -6.32 -2.23 -1.46
N ALA A 63 -6.39 -2.78 -0.25
CA ALA A 63 -6.01 -4.17 0.02
C ALA A 63 -6.85 -5.17 -0.80
N ALA A 64 -8.17 -4.98 -0.82
CA ALA A 64 -9.10 -5.81 -1.59
C ALA A 64 -8.79 -5.74 -3.09
N ALA A 65 -8.53 -4.55 -3.61
CA ALA A 65 -8.25 -4.36 -5.03
C ALA A 65 -6.89 -4.97 -5.45
N LEU A 66 -5.86 -4.93 -4.59
CA LEU A 66 -4.62 -5.68 -4.80
C LEU A 66 -4.83 -7.20 -4.73
N ALA A 67 -5.67 -7.68 -3.82
CA ALA A 67 -6.02 -9.10 -3.74
C ALA A 67 -6.74 -9.58 -5.02
N VAL A 68 -7.66 -8.77 -5.56
CA VAL A 68 -8.32 -9.01 -6.86
C VAL A 68 -7.30 -9.03 -7.99
N LEU A 69 -6.36 -8.07 -8.04
CA LEU A 69 -5.32 -8.02 -9.08
C LEU A 69 -4.39 -9.23 -9.04
N SER A 70 -4.02 -9.68 -7.83
CA SER A 70 -3.26 -10.91 -7.64
C SER A 70 -4.04 -12.18 -8.03
N ARG A 71 -5.34 -12.05 -8.32
CA ARG A 71 -6.29 -13.17 -8.49
C ARG A 71 -6.26 -14.15 -7.31
N GLY A 72 -5.97 -13.68 -6.09
CA GLY A 72 -5.89 -14.50 -4.88
C GLY A 72 -7.15 -15.35 -4.61
N TYR A 73 -8.30 -14.96 -5.18
CA TYR A 73 -9.57 -15.67 -5.11
C TYR A 73 -9.91 -16.56 -6.33
N SER A 74 -9.12 -16.55 -7.42
CA SER A 74 -9.44 -17.32 -8.64
C SER A 74 -8.23 -18.12 -9.17
N LYS A 75 -8.44 -19.40 -9.48
CA LYS A 75 -7.42 -20.35 -9.99
C LYS A 75 -6.92 -20.08 -11.44
N GLY A 76 -6.92 -18.84 -11.91
CA GLY A 76 -6.51 -18.46 -13.28
C GLY A 76 -5.35 -17.47 -13.35
N GLY A 77 -4.69 -17.35 -14.51
CA GLY A 77 -3.51 -16.48 -14.70
C GLY A 77 -3.81 -14.97 -14.56
N ILE A 78 -2.87 -14.20 -14.01
CA ILE A 78 -3.00 -12.75 -13.74
C ILE A 78 -3.41 -11.95 -15.00
N SER A 79 -4.40 -11.07 -14.88
CA SER A 79 -4.69 -10.08 -15.92
C SER A 79 -3.64 -8.96 -15.90
N ARG A 80 -2.75 -8.98 -16.89
CA ARG A 80 -1.72 -7.93 -17.06
C ARG A 80 -2.29 -6.58 -17.52
N THR A 81 -3.51 -6.56 -18.08
CA THR A 81 -4.09 -5.40 -18.77
C THR A 81 -4.14 -4.12 -17.92
N TYR A 82 -4.29 -4.26 -16.59
CA TYR A 82 -4.32 -3.10 -15.67
C TYR A 82 -3.27 -3.17 -14.56
N SER A 83 -2.37 -4.16 -14.60
CA SER A 83 -1.39 -4.37 -13.53
C SER A 83 -0.49 -3.14 -13.34
N SER A 84 0.07 -2.59 -14.42
CA SER A 84 0.94 -1.41 -14.32
C SER A 84 0.23 -0.18 -13.74
N ALA A 85 -1.01 0.08 -14.16
CA ALA A 85 -1.79 1.21 -13.65
C ALA A 85 -2.10 1.05 -12.15
N PHE A 86 -2.46 -0.16 -11.74
CA PHE A 86 -2.79 -0.44 -10.35
C PHE A 86 -1.57 -0.34 -9.43
N ILE A 87 -0.42 -0.83 -9.89
CA ILE A 87 0.86 -0.70 -9.19
C ILE A 87 1.26 0.78 -9.09
N ALA A 88 1.08 1.57 -10.16
CA ALA A 88 1.36 3.01 -10.12
C ALA A 88 0.48 3.75 -9.09
N VAL A 89 -0.81 3.41 -8.98
CA VAL A 89 -1.71 3.97 -7.95
C VAL A 89 -1.24 3.58 -6.54
N SER A 90 -0.84 2.33 -6.33
CA SER A 90 -0.31 1.88 -5.04
C SER A 90 1.00 2.60 -4.68
N ILE A 91 1.92 2.79 -5.64
CA ILE A 91 3.14 3.59 -5.45
C ILE A 91 2.78 5.02 -5.05
N PHE A 92 1.82 5.65 -5.75
CA PHE A 92 1.37 7.00 -5.41
C PHE A 92 0.86 7.08 -3.97
N HIS A 93 0.05 6.10 -3.54
CA HIS A 93 -0.41 6.02 -2.15
C HIS A 93 0.74 5.89 -1.14
N HIS A 94 1.76 5.07 -1.42
CA HIS A 94 2.93 4.97 -0.55
C HIS A 94 3.68 6.30 -0.43
N ILE A 95 3.89 6.99 -1.55
CA ILE A 95 4.58 8.27 -1.58
C ILE A 95 3.82 9.30 -0.73
N THR A 96 2.52 9.45 -0.93
CA THR A 96 1.72 10.44 -0.18
C THR A 96 1.64 10.09 1.31
N THR A 97 1.52 8.81 1.65
CA THR A 97 1.56 8.33 3.04
C THR A 97 2.92 8.60 3.69
N MET A 98 4.01 8.38 2.96
CA MET A 98 5.36 8.67 3.42
C MET A 98 5.54 10.17 3.70
N PHE A 99 5.07 11.04 2.80
CA PHE A 99 5.13 12.49 3.00
C PHE A 99 4.33 12.94 4.23
N GLY A 100 3.12 12.41 4.41
CA GLY A 100 2.32 12.68 5.61
C GLY A 100 3.04 12.23 6.88
N ALA A 101 3.57 11.00 6.90
CA ALA A 101 4.32 10.50 8.05
C ALA A 101 5.59 11.32 8.33
N TRP A 102 6.29 11.78 7.28
CA TRP A 102 7.50 12.59 7.40
C TRP A 102 7.24 13.94 8.09
N GLN A 103 6.09 14.56 7.81
CA GLN A 103 5.70 15.84 8.42
C GLN A 103 5.61 15.73 9.95
N HIS A 104 5.20 14.58 10.48
CA HIS A 104 5.17 14.29 11.92
C HIS A 104 6.49 13.72 12.42
N TYR A 105 7.14 12.84 11.65
CA TYR A 105 8.39 12.17 12.03
C TYR A 105 9.54 13.14 12.35
N LYS A 106 9.63 14.25 11.59
CA LYS A 106 10.70 15.26 11.77
C LYS A 106 10.50 16.17 12.99
N LEU A 107 9.35 16.10 13.65
CA LEU A 107 9.01 16.93 14.80
C LEU A 107 9.19 16.09 16.06
N ASP A 108 10.09 16.46 16.96
CA ASP A 108 10.37 15.71 18.19
C ASP A 108 9.11 15.52 19.05
N SER A 109 8.20 16.50 19.05
CA SER A 109 6.92 16.42 19.75
C SER A 109 5.96 15.37 19.18
N HIS A 110 6.09 15.02 17.90
CA HIS A 110 5.19 14.10 17.19
C HIS A 110 5.88 12.78 16.81
N TYR A 111 7.16 12.62 17.17
CA TYR A 111 7.90 11.41 16.85
C TYR A 111 7.31 10.21 17.58
N THR A 112 6.92 9.20 16.82
CA THR A 112 6.53 7.89 17.34
C THR A 112 7.13 6.80 16.46
N LYS A 113 7.23 5.57 17.00
CA LYS A 113 7.61 4.39 16.20
C LYS A 113 6.66 4.19 15.01
N ALA A 114 5.39 4.53 15.16
CA ALA A 114 4.41 4.49 14.07
C ALA A 114 4.75 5.47 12.93
N MET A 115 5.21 6.68 13.25
CA MET A 115 5.68 7.64 12.23
C MET A 115 6.94 7.15 11.52
N SER A 116 7.89 6.57 12.25
CA SER A 116 9.09 5.95 11.67
C SER A 116 8.75 4.85 10.68
N ILE A 117 7.82 3.97 11.06
CA ILE A 117 7.29 2.92 10.19
C ILE A 117 6.60 3.54 8.97
N GLY A 118 5.79 4.57 9.18
CA GLY A 118 5.09 5.30 8.13
C GLY A 118 6.03 5.91 7.09
N VAL A 119 7.22 6.39 7.48
CA VAL A 119 8.23 6.89 6.54
C VAL A 119 8.93 5.73 5.84
N TRP A 120 9.62 4.88 6.60
CA TRP A 120 10.60 3.96 6.02
C TRP A 120 9.96 2.75 5.33
N VAL A 121 8.84 2.23 5.85
CA VAL A 121 8.14 1.12 5.17
C VAL A 121 7.51 1.60 3.87
N ASN A 122 6.93 2.80 3.83
CA ASN A 122 6.39 3.31 2.56
C ASN A 122 7.49 3.66 1.56
N ALA A 123 8.65 4.18 2.00
CA ALA A 123 9.81 4.37 1.13
C ALA A 123 10.27 3.04 0.49
N PHE A 124 10.35 1.97 1.30
CA PHE A 124 10.65 0.63 0.82
C PHE A 124 9.60 0.13 -0.19
N LEU A 125 8.31 0.24 0.13
CA LEU A 125 7.23 -0.24 -0.74
C LEU A 125 7.15 0.54 -2.06
N THR A 126 7.45 1.85 -2.05
CA THR A 126 7.64 2.65 -3.27
C THR A 126 8.77 2.09 -4.14
N ALA A 127 9.92 1.76 -3.55
CA ALA A 127 11.05 1.21 -4.28
C ALA A 127 10.73 -0.17 -4.89
N VAL A 128 10.11 -1.07 -4.11
CA VAL A 128 9.68 -2.39 -4.60
C VAL A 128 8.63 -2.24 -5.72
N GLY A 129 7.68 -1.31 -5.58
CA GLY A 129 6.70 -1.02 -6.62
C GLY A 129 7.35 -0.56 -7.91
N GLY A 130 8.38 0.30 -7.82
CA GLY A 130 9.18 0.73 -8.98
C GLY A 130 9.86 -0.45 -9.70
N VAL A 131 10.44 -1.39 -8.96
CA VAL A 131 11.04 -2.62 -9.53
C VAL A 131 10.00 -3.46 -10.25
N VAL A 132 8.83 -3.67 -9.63
CA VAL A 132 7.73 -4.45 -10.22
C VAL A 132 7.21 -3.79 -11.50
N LEU A 133 6.99 -2.47 -11.46
CA LEU A 133 6.52 -1.69 -12.61
C LEU A 133 7.53 -1.72 -13.77
N GLY A 134 8.83 -1.59 -13.47
CA GLY A 134 9.89 -1.73 -14.46
C GLY A 134 9.93 -3.12 -15.09
N GLY A 135 9.78 -4.16 -14.27
CA GLY A 135 9.66 -5.55 -14.74
C GLY A 135 8.49 -5.75 -15.70
N LEU A 136 7.31 -5.21 -15.38
CA LEU A 136 6.12 -5.31 -16.23
C LEU A 136 6.28 -4.59 -17.58
N ASN A 137 6.96 -3.44 -17.59
CA ASN A 137 7.17 -2.64 -18.81
C ASN A 137 8.23 -3.26 -19.75
N ASN A 138 9.30 -3.85 -19.21
CA ASN A 138 10.30 -4.54 -20.04
C ASN A 138 9.68 -5.76 -20.74
N ASP A 139 8.82 -6.47 -20.03
CA ASP A 139 8.08 -7.62 -20.54
C ASP A 139 7.07 -7.25 -21.63
N SER A 140 6.40 -6.09 -21.52
CA SER A 140 5.47 -5.63 -22.56
C SER A 140 6.20 -5.26 -23.84
N ILE A 141 7.33 -4.54 -23.75
CA ILE A 141 8.18 -4.19 -24.89
C ILE A 141 8.71 -5.45 -25.59
N ALA A 142 9.17 -6.45 -24.83
CA ALA A 142 9.67 -7.70 -25.40
C ALA A 142 8.61 -8.44 -26.21
N ARG A 143 7.34 -8.43 -25.77
CA ARG A 143 6.23 -9.06 -26.49
C ARG A 143 5.85 -8.30 -27.76
N THR A 144 5.89 -6.96 -27.74
CA THR A 144 5.61 -6.15 -28.95
C THR A 144 6.66 -6.37 -30.04
N LYS A 145 7.93 -6.63 -29.68
CA LYS A 145 9.00 -6.94 -30.65
C LYS A 145 8.89 -8.33 -31.29
N LEU A 146 8.11 -9.23 -30.70
CA LEU A 146 7.93 -10.62 -31.16
C LEU A 146 6.63 -10.83 -31.96
N ALA A 147 5.79 -9.80 -32.08
CA ALA A 147 4.53 -9.80 -32.82
C ALA A 147 4.70 -9.11 -34.18
#